data_AF-A0A3D8R1W6-F1
#
_entry.id   AF-A0A3D8R1W6-F1
#
_cell.length_a   1.000
_cell.length_b   1.000
_cell.length_c   1.000
_cell.angle_alpha   90.00
_cell.angle_beta   90.00
_cell.angle_gamma   90.00
#
_symmetry.space_group_name_H-M   'P 1'
#
loop_
_entity.id
_entity.type
_entity.pdbx_description
1 polymer ?
#
loop_
_entity_poly.entity_id
_entity_poly.type
_entity_poly.pdbx_seq_one_letter_code
_entity_poly.pdbx_strand_id
1 'polypeptide(L)'
;MANSTSPQSTPTSTSLPGGLSADSIDTLPVLAAILSRLQALSPTNTSASSPPATTPSALASGTGAITIKDIPAATDSLKHKIQKARAQVTQLPDMQRSVAEQELELRELEERIKSQRAVLEGLRAAGLAAKAERMNQGDSMET
;
A
#
# COMPACT_ATOMS: atom_id res chain seq x y z
N MET A 1 6.18 44.26 0.34
CA MET A 1 5.08 43.49 -0.27
C MET A 1 5.40 42.02 -0.07
N ALA A 2 4.65 41.33 0.80
CA ALA A 2 4.98 39.97 1.24
C ALA A 2 4.42 38.93 0.27
N ASN A 3 5.31 38.06 -0.23
CA ASN A 3 4.99 36.97 -1.14
C ASN A 3 4.31 35.84 -0.36
N SER A 4 3.04 35.57 -0.64
CA SER A 4 2.28 34.49 -0.01
C SER A 4 2.46 33.20 -0.82
N THR A 5 3.37 32.34 -0.36
CA THR A 5 3.54 30.98 -0.88
C THR A 5 2.55 30.06 -0.18
N SER A 6 1.48 29.65 -0.86
CA SER A 6 0.57 28.59 -0.40
C SER A 6 1.17 27.22 -0.74
N PRO A 7 1.31 26.27 0.21
CA PRO A 7 1.65 24.90 -0.13
C PRO A 7 0.43 24.19 -0.74
N GLN A 8 0.55 23.79 -2.01
CA GLN A 8 -0.45 23.03 -2.74
C GLN A 8 -0.30 21.53 -2.39
N SER A 9 -1.16 21.01 -1.52
CA SER A 9 -1.28 19.57 -1.25
C SER A 9 -2.04 18.90 -2.40
N THR A 10 -1.33 18.21 -3.29
CA THR A 10 -1.92 17.36 -4.32
C THR A 10 -2.47 16.06 -3.69
N PRO A 11 -3.72 15.65 -3.97
CA PRO A 11 -4.22 14.35 -3.51
C PRO A 11 -3.55 13.23 -4.33
N THR A 12 -2.56 12.56 -3.75
CA THR A 12 -2.00 11.34 -4.34
C THR A 12 -3.01 10.22 -4.21
N SER A 13 -3.64 9.86 -5.32
CA SER A 13 -4.41 8.62 -5.48
C SER A 13 -3.62 7.45 -4.88
N THR A 14 -4.23 6.78 -3.92
CA THR A 14 -3.70 5.67 -3.11
C THR A 14 -3.51 4.41 -3.96
N SER A 15 -2.64 4.45 -4.98
CA SER A 15 -2.07 3.22 -5.51
C SER A 15 -0.97 2.80 -4.54
N LEU A 16 -1.05 1.56 -4.05
CA LEU A 16 0.07 0.95 -3.36
C LEU A 16 1.32 1.13 -4.24
N PRO A 17 2.46 1.57 -3.70
CA PRO A 17 3.67 1.75 -4.47
C PRO A 17 3.96 0.45 -5.24
N GLY A 18 4.18 0.58 -6.55
CA GLY A 18 4.31 -0.54 -7.48
C GLY A 18 5.34 -1.55 -6.97
N GLY A 19 4.85 -2.63 -6.34
CA GLY A 19 5.69 -3.67 -5.76
C GLY A 19 5.35 -4.09 -4.33
N LEU A 20 4.43 -3.43 -3.62
CA LEU A 20 3.81 -3.99 -2.41
C LEU A 20 2.65 -4.91 -2.79
N SER A 21 2.95 -6.13 -3.22
CA SER A 21 1.97 -7.21 -3.30
C SER A 21 1.90 -7.94 -1.95
N ALA A 22 0.73 -8.50 -1.59
CA ALA A 22 0.60 -9.35 -0.40
C ALA A 22 1.66 -10.47 -0.37
N ASP A 23 2.02 -11.01 -1.53
CA ASP A 23 3.05 -12.04 -1.71
C ASP A 23 4.49 -11.57 -1.42
N SER A 24 4.76 -10.26 -1.49
CA SER A 24 6.07 -9.70 -1.13
C SER A 24 6.30 -9.61 0.37
N ILE A 25 5.21 -9.62 1.16
CA ILE A 25 5.22 -9.54 2.62
C ILE A 25 5.00 -10.94 3.23
N ASP A 26 4.34 -11.84 2.50
CA ASP A 26 4.11 -13.20 2.95
C ASP A 26 5.37 -14.08 2.85
N THR A 27 6.17 -14.04 3.92
CA THR A 27 7.38 -14.86 4.05
C THR A 27 7.12 -16.23 4.68
N LEU A 28 5.90 -16.49 5.16
CA LEU A 28 5.57 -17.72 5.90
C LEU A 28 5.72 -18.98 5.04
N PRO A 29 5.23 -19.03 3.78
CA PRO A 29 5.41 -20.21 2.94
C PRO A 29 6.89 -20.53 2.67
N VAL A 30 7.71 -19.49 2.47
CA VAL A 30 9.15 -19.63 2.22
C VAL A 30 9.86 -20.18 3.47
N LEU A 31 9.55 -19.65 4.64
CA LEU A 31 10.07 -20.14 5.91
C LEU A 31 9.64 -21.58 6.19
N ALA A 32 8.37 -21.91 5.99
CA ALA A 32 7.84 -23.26 6.19
C ALA A 32 8.53 -24.27 5.26
N ALA A 33 8.79 -23.90 4.01
CA ALA A 33 9.52 -24.74 3.06
C ALA A 33 10.97 -24.98 3.50
N ILE A 34 11.67 -23.94 3.97
CA ILE A 34 13.05 -24.07 4.48
C ILE A 34 13.07 -24.95 5.74
N LEU A 35 12.17 -24.73 6.70
CA LEU A 35 12.10 -25.50 7.95
C LEU A 35 11.77 -26.97 7.71
N SER A 36 10.84 -27.28 6.80
CA SER A 36 10.49 -28.66 6.44
C SER A 36 11.68 -29.43 5.88
N ARG A 37 12.52 -28.76 5.08
CA ARG A 37 13.74 -29.36 4.52
C ARG A 37 14.88 -29.53 5.54
N LEU A 38 14.88 -28.74 6.61
CA LEU A 38 15.82 -28.86 7.72
C LEU A 38 15.40 -29.97 8.70
N GLN A 39 14.10 -30.15 8.94
CA GLN A 39 13.56 -31.25 9.77
C GLN A 39 13.84 -32.63 9.17
N ALA A 40 13.90 -32.75 7.84
CA ALA A 40 14.27 -33.99 7.16
C ALA A 40 15.71 -34.48 7.46
N LEU A 41 16.59 -33.62 8.00
CA LEU A 41 17.93 -33.97 8.50
C LEU A 41 17.98 -34.29 10.00
N SER A 42 16.88 -34.07 10.75
CA SER A 42 16.90 -34.28 12.19
C SER A 42 17.03 -35.78 12.50
N PRO A 43 18.02 -36.20 13.31
CA PRO A 43 18.31 -37.61 13.58
C PRO A 43 17.22 -38.35 14.37
N THR A 44 16.13 -37.67 14.73
CA THR A 44 14.99 -38.25 15.47
C THR A 44 14.03 -39.05 14.58
N ASN A 45 14.11 -38.91 13.25
CA ASN A 45 13.30 -39.69 12.30
C ASN A 45 14.11 -40.82 11.65
N THR A 46 14.59 -41.76 12.47
CA THR A 46 15.13 -43.04 11.99
C THR A 46 13.97 -43.98 11.62
N SER A 47 13.41 -43.78 10.44
CA SER A 47 12.72 -44.86 9.72
C SER A 47 13.34 -44.96 8.34
N ALA A 48 14.05 -46.07 8.14
CA ALA A 48 14.82 -46.50 6.98
C ALA A 48 14.36 -45.95 5.62
N SER A 49 15.13 -45.01 5.08
CA SER A 49 15.39 -44.91 3.64
C SER A 49 16.67 -44.10 3.44
N SER A 50 17.55 -44.58 2.58
CA SER A 50 18.87 -44.04 2.22
C SER A 50 18.97 -42.51 2.19
N PRO A 51 20.11 -41.89 2.53
CA PRO A 51 20.25 -40.44 2.41
C PRO A 51 19.99 -40.04 0.95
N PRO A 52 19.07 -39.09 0.69
CA PRO A 52 18.93 -38.58 -0.67
C PRO A 52 20.25 -37.92 -1.01
N ALA A 53 20.93 -38.44 -2.04
CA ALA A 53 22.09 -37.78 -2.60
C ALA A 53 21.66 -36.35 -2.98
N THR A 54 22.23 -35.35 -2.29
CA THR A 54 22.08 -33.94 -2.65
C THR A 54 22.77 -33.72 -3.99
N THR A 55 22.04 -33.96 -5.07
CA THR A 55 22.47 -33.53 -6.39
C THR A 55 22.35 -31.99 -6.44
N PRO A 56 23.31 -31.28 -7.06
CA PRO A 56 23.24 -29.81 -7.17
C PRO A 56 21.93 -29.32 -7.83
N SER A 57 21.30 -30.16 -8.65
CA SER A 57 19.99 -29.90 -9.27
C SER A 57 18.82 -29.87 -8.27
N ALA A 58 18.86 -30.70 -7.21
CA ALA A 58 17.84 -30.72 -6.15
C ALA A 58 17.95 -29.51 -5.20
N LEU A 59 19.15 -28.94 -5.08
CA LEU A 59 19.38 -27.68 -4.35
C LEU A 59 18.81 -26.49 -5.13
N ALA A 60 18.99 -26.47 -6.45
CA ALA A 60 18.44 -25.46 -7.35
C ALA A 60 16.90 -25.53 -7.48
N SER A 61 16.33 -26.74 -7.39
CA SER A 61 14.87 -26.97 -7.48
C SER A 61 14.13 -26.79 -6.16
N GLY A 62 14.84 -26.49 -5.06
CA GLY A 62 14.23 -26.29 -3.73
C GLY A 62 13.64 -27.55 -3.08
N THR A 63 13.82 -28.73 -3.67
CA THR A 63 13.20 -30.00 -3.28
C THR A 63 14.13 -30.94 -2.50
N GLY A 64 15.44 -30.66 -2.46
CA GLY A 64 16.42 -31.46 -1.71
C GLY A 64 16.57 -31.05 -0.24
N ALA A 65 16.94 -31.97 0.64
CA ALA A 65 17.23 -31.67 2.04
C ALA A 65 18.42 -30.69 2.17
N ILE A 66 18.36 -29.72 3.09
CA ILE A 66 19.39 -28.68 3.25
C ILE A 66 20.33 -29.04 4.40
N THR A 67 21.63 -29.01 4.13
CA THR A 67 22.65 -29.16 5.17
C THR A 67 22.85 -27.81 5.86
N ILE A 68 23.37 -27.81 7.10
CA ILE A 68 23.66 -26.59 7.88
C ILE A 68 24.49 -25.57 7.09
N LYS A 69 25.37 -26.04 6.21
CA LYS A 69 26.21 -25.19 5.34
C LYS A 69 25.44 -24.47 4.23
N ASP A 70 24.28 -25.01 3.84
CA ASP A 70 23.45 -24.48 2.75
C ASP A 70 22.41 -23.47 3.26
N ILE A 71 22.25 -23.32 4.58
CA ILE A 71 21.30 -22.39 5.20
C ILE A 71 21.48 -20.94 4.70
N PRO A 72 22.70 -20.38 4.63
CA PRO A 72 22.89 -19.02 4.14
C PRO A 72 22.38 -18.85 2.71
N ALA A 73 22.64 -19.81 1.82
CA ALA A 73 22.17 -19.78 0.44
C ALA A 73 20.65 -19.99 0.32
N ALA A 74 20.09 -20.92 1.11
CA ALA A 74 18.66 -21.20 1.12
C ALA A 74 17.83 -20.02 1.68
N THR A 75 18.42 -19.22 2.57
CA THR A 75 17.76 -18.08 3.24
C THR A 75 17.98 -16.76 2.50
N ASP A 76 18.87 -16.70 1.50
CA ASP A 76 19.23 -15.46 0.82
C ASP A 76 18.03 -14.79 0.12
N SER A 77 17.19 -15.61 -0.53
CA SER A 77 15.94 -15.13 -1.15
C SER A 77 14.98 -14.51 -0.13
N LEU A 78 14.89 -15.10 1.07
CA LEU A 78 14.09 -14.57 2.17
C LEU A 78 14.65 -13.24 2.69
N LYS A 79 15.97 -13.15 2.85
CA LYS A 79 16.65 -11.92 3.23
C LYS A 79 16.36 -10.79 2.25
N HIS A 80 16.46 -11.06 0.95
CA HIS A 80 16.14 -10.10 -0.09
C HIS A 80 14.66 -9.67 -0.07
N LYS A 81 13.72 -10.61 0.12
CA LYS A 81 12.30 -10.29 0.28
C LYS A 81 12.04 -9.37 1.47
N ILE A 82 12.59 -9.68 2.64
CA ILE A 82 12.41 -8.87 3.86
C ILE A 82 13.04 -7.48 3.69
N GLN A 83 14.23 -7.39 3.12
CA GLN A 83 14.89 -6.09 2.87
C GLN A 83 14.08 -5.23 1.92
N LYS A 84 13.57 -5.82 0.83
CA LYS A 84 12.72 -5.14 -0.14
C LYS A 84 11.41 -4.67 0.50
N ALA A 85 10.72 -5.54 1.25
CA ALA A 85 9.50 -5.20 1.95
C ALA A 85 9.71 -4.05 2.94
N ARG A 86 10.79 -4.07 3.74
CA ARG A 86 11.13 -2.97 4.65
C ARG A 86 11.33 -1.65 3.92
N ALA A 87 12.11 -1.66 2.83
CA ALA A 87 12.35 -0.45 2.05
C ALA A 87 11.05 0.12 1.46
N GLN A 88 10.17 -0.74 0.96
CA GLN A 88 8.89 -0.33 0.39
C GLN A 88 7.91 0.17 1.46
N VAL A 89 7.87 -0.47 2.63
CA VAL A 89 7.06 -0.01 3.77
C VAL A 89 7.51 1.39 4.19
N THR A 90 8.81 1.66 4.28
CA THR A 90 9.29 3.01 4.62
C THR A 90 9.01 4.09 3.56
N GLN A 91 8.69 3.68 2.32
CA GLN A 91 8.33 4.58 1.23
C GLN A 91 6.82 4.87 1.18
N LEU A 92 6.00 4.20 1.99
CA LEU A 92 4.57 4.47 2.04
C LEU A 92 4.30 5.89 2.57
N PRO A 93 3.35 6.62 1.96
CA PRO A 93 2.96 7.93 2.44
C PRO A 93 2.38 7.83 3.84
N ASP A 94 2.60 8.88 4.63
CA ASP A 94 2.10 9.04 6.00
C ASP A 94 2.42 7.88 6.97
N MET A 95 3.44 7.08 6.67
CA MET A 95 4.01 6.05 7.57
C MET A 95 4.50 6.59 8.91
N GLN A 96 4.84 7.89 8.96
CA GLN A 96 5.31 8.56 10.18
C GLN A 96 4.15 9.02 11.08
N ARG A 97 2.91 8.86 10.62
CA ARG A 97 1.73 9.43 11.26
C ARG A 97 0.82 8.34 11.77
N SER A 98 0.17 8.62 12.90
CA SER A 98 -0.77 7.68 13.50
C SER A 98 -2.12 7.69 12.77
N VAL A 99 -2.83 6.56 12.85
CA VAL A 99 -4.19 6.43 12.31
C VAL A 99 -5.12 7.50 12.91
N ALA A 100 -5.01 7.77 14.21
CA ALA A 100 -5.85 8.76 14.88
C ALA A 100 -5.66 10.18 14.31
N GLU A 101 -4.43 10.57 14.00
CA GLU A 101 -4.16 11.88 13.38
C GLU A 101 -4.69 11.97 11.96
N GLN A 102 -4.60 10.88 11.19
CA GLN A 102 -5.17 10.79 9.83
C GLN A 102 -6.69 10.86 9.86
N GLU A 103 -7.34 10.19 10.81
CA GLU A 103 -8.80 10.24 10.99
C GLU A 103 -9.30 11.64 11.38
N LEU A 104 -8.53 12.36 12.20
CA LEU A 104 -8.83 13.75 12.53
C LEU A 104 -8.76 14.66 11.30
N GLU A 105 -7.70 14.53 10.50
CA GLU A 105 -7.58 15.28 9.25
C GLU A 105 -8.71 14.94 8.28
N LEU A 106 -9.05 13.66 8.14
CA LEU A 106 -10.12 13.22 7.27
C LEU A 106 -11.44 13.91 7.64
N ARG A 107 -11.74 13.99 8.94
CA ARG A 107 -12.93 14.70 9.44
C ARG A 107 -12.91 16.20 9.08
N GLU A 108 -11.77 16.86 9.25
CA GLU A 108 -11.61 18.28 8.89
C GLU A 108 -11.79 18.50 7.38
N LEU A 109 -11.19 17.64 6.56
CA LEU A 109 -11.32 17.67 5.11
C LEU A 109 -12.76 17.43 4.66
N GLU A 110 -13.47 16.50 5.27
CA GLU A 110 -14.89 16.24 5.00
C GLU A 110 -15.77 17.45 5.34
N GLU A 111 -15.53 18.11 6.48
CA GLU A 111 -16.23 19.33 6.85
C GLU A 111 -15.94 20.48 5.87
N ARG A 112 -14.68 20.60 5.44
CA ARG A 112 -14.29 21.56 4.41
C ARG A 112 -14.97 21.28 3.07
N ILE A 113 -15.05 20.03 2.64
CA ILE A 113 -15.78 19.64 1.42
C ILE A 113 -17.26 19.98 1.55
N LYS A 114 -17.87 19.72 2.72
CA LYS A 114 -19.27 20.03 2.99
C LYS A 114 -19.55 21.53 2.86
N SER A 115 -18.71 22.36 3.47
CA SER A 115 -18.86 23.82 3.38
C SER A 115 -18.66 24.33 1.94
N GLN A 116 -17.65 23.82 1.23
CA GLN A 116 -17.44 24.17 -0.18
C GLN A 116 -18.62 23.80 -1.07
N ARG A 117 -19.21 22.61 -0.87
CA ARG A 117 -20.43 22.19 -1.58
C ARG A 117 -21.61 23.12 -1.30
N ALA A 118 -21.80 23.54 -0.05
CA ALA A 118 -22.87 24.46 0.32
C ALA A 118 -22.71 25.83 -0.36
N VAL A 119 -21.48 26.35 -0.43
CA VAL A 119 -21.19 27.61 -1.13
C VAL A 119 -21.49 27.48 -2.63
N LEU A 120 -21.04 26.40 -3.28
CA LEU A 120 -21.33 26.17 -4.70
C LEU A 120 -22.82 26.08 -4.99
N GLU A 121 -23.60 25.43 -4.12
CA GLU A 121 -25.05 25.37 -4.25
C GLU A 121 -25.69 26.76 -4.09
N GLY A 122 -25.22 27.55 -3.12
CA GLY A 122 -25.65 28.94 -2.96
C GLY A 122 -25.37 29.80 -4.19
N LEU A 123 -24.18 29.68 -4.78
CA LEU A 123 -23.81 30.39 -6.03
C LEU A 123 -24.70 29.95 -7.20
N ARG A 124 -24.99 28.65 -7.31
CA ARG A 124 -25.89 28.10 -8.33
C ARG A 124 -27.29 28.71 -8.18
N ALA A 125 -27.83 28.73 -6.97
CA ALA A 125 -29.15 29.29 -6.69
C ALA A 125 -29.21 30.79 -7.00
N ALA A 126 -28.21 31.57 -6.57
CA ALA A 126 -28.13 33.00 -6.85
C ALA A 126 -28.03 33.29 -8.36
N GLY A 127 -27.25 32.50 -9.10
CA GLY A 127 -27.16 32.62 -10.56
C GLY A 127 -28.47 32.34 -11.28
N LEU A 128 -29.25 31.35 -10.81
CA LEU A 128 -30.58 31.05 -11.36
C LEU A 128 -31.58 32.16 -11.04
N ALA A 129 -31.58 32.69 -9.81
CA ALA A 129 -32.43 33.79 -9.39
C ALA A 129 -32.14 35.07 -10.21
N ALA A 130 -30.86 35.44 -10.35
CA ALA A 130 -30.46 36.59 -11.16
C ALA A 130 -30.86 36.44 -12.63
N LYS A 131 -30.79 35.22 -13.19
CA LYS A 131 -31.27 34.94 -14.55
C LYS A 131 -32.80 35.13 -14.66
N ALA A 132 -33.56 34.61 -13.70
CA ALA A 132 -35.02 34.72 -13.69
C ALA A 132 -35.50 36.18 -13.57
N GLU A 133 -34.86 36.96 -12.69
CA GLU A 133 -35.14 38.40 -12.53
C GLU A 133 -34.90 39.16 -13.83
N ARG A 134 -33.80 38.88 -14.53
CA ARG A 134 -33.48 39.49 -15.82
C ARG A 134 -34.51 39.18 -16.91
N MET A 135 -35.06 37.96 -16.92
CA MET A 135 -36.10 37.57 -17.89
C MET A 135 -37.43 38.27 -17.59
N ASN A 136 -37.81 38.39 -16.31
CA ASN A 136 -39.03 39.08 -15.91
C ASN A 136 -38.98 40.60 -16.18
N GLN A 137 -37.80 41.21 -16.08
CA GLN A 137 -37.62 42.65 -16.30
C GLN A 137 -37.56 43.04 -17.79
N GLY A 138 -37.17 42.11 -18.67
CA GLY A 138 -37.24 42.29 -20.12
C GLY A 138 -38.68 42.27 -20.66
N ASP A 139 -39.53 41.40 -20.11
CA ASP A 139 -40.93 41.25 -20.53
C ASP A 139 -41.79 42.49 -20.20
N SER A 140 -41.51 43.18 -19.09
CA SER A 140 -42.18 44.44 -18.72
C SER A 140 -41.78 45.68 -19.52
N MET A 141 -40.75 45.61 -20.38
CA MET A 141 -40.38 46.71 -21.27
C MET A 141 -40.91 46.55 -22.71
N GLU A 142 -41.57 45.43 -23.01
CA GLU A 142 -42.02 45.09 -24.37
C GLU A 142 -43.55 45.17 -24.58
N THR A 143 -44.28 45.69 -23.57
CA THR A 143 -45.74 45.98 -23.61
C THR A 143 -46.02 47.44 -23.34
#